data_AF-A0A2N2WGA7-F1
#
_entry.id   AF-A0A2N2WGA7-F1
#
_cell.length_a   1.000
_cell.length_b   1.000
_cell.length_c   1.000
_cell.angle_alpha   90.00
_cell.angle_beta   90.00
_cell.angle_gamma   90.00
#
_symmetry.space_group_name_H-M   'P 1'
#
loop_
_entity.id
_entity.type
_entity.pdbx_description
1 polymer ?
#
loop_
_entity_poly.entity_id
_entity_poly.type
_entity_poly.pdbx_seq_one_letter_code
_entity_poly.pdbx_strand_id
1 'polypeptide(L)'
;MIAIDNTINSDDLAKVCFVCDLSACKGACCIEGDAGAPLDESEISELEDALDYVKPFMRMEGIEAVEKLGVFDYDVHGHYVTPLINGAECAFVVFDDEGIAGCAIEKAWEAGKSKFRKPVSCHLYPVRISVYEGFDAVNYHQWHVCKPALEYGQKLKVPVYVFLKDSLIRKYGEAWYQQLCAEIERKKKR
;
A
#
# COMPACT_ATOMS: atom_id res chain seq x y z
N MET A 1 -19.58 9.84 -4.42
CA MET A 1 -18.87 8.72 -5.08
C MET A 1 -18.68 9.02 -6.55
N ILE A 2 -17.63 8.47 -7.17
CA ILE A 2 -17.24 8.65 -8.57
C ILE A 2 -17.17 7.25 -9.20
N ALA A 3 -18.04 6.95 -10.16
CA ALA A 3 -18.06 5.67 -10.86
C ALA A 3 -17.22 5.76 -12.14
N ILE A 4 -16.32 4.80 -12.35
CA ILE A 4 -15.40 4.73 -13.49
C ILE A 4 -15.23 3.27 -13.86
N ASP A 5 -15.65 2.88 -15.06
CA ASP A 5 -15.69 1.48 -15.49
C ASP A 5 -16.38 0.59 -14.42
N ASN A 6 -15.63 -0.35 -13.85
CA ASN A 6 -16.08 -1.25 -12.79
C ASN A 6 -15.63 -0.78 -11.39
N THR A 7 -15.28 0.48 -11.18
CA THR A 7 -14.86 0.99 -9.86
C THR A 7 -15.81 2.05 -9.32
N ILE A 8 -16.06 1.99 -8.02
CA ILE A 8 -16.81 2.99 -7.25
C ILE A 8 -15.85 3.65 -6.28
N ASN A 9 -15.50 4.90 -6.57
CA ASN A 9 -14.48 5.64 -5.84
C ASN A 9 -15.12 6.59 -4.82
N SER A 10 -14.67 6.57 -3.57
CA SER A 10 -15.11 7.55 -2.58
C SER A 10 -14.76 8.97 -3.01
N ASP A 11 -15.62 9.95 -2.71
CA ASP A 11 -15.28 11.36 -2.95
C ASP A 11 -14.10 11.82 -2.07
N ASP A 12 -13.78 11.07 -1.01
CA ASP A 12 -12.65 11.35 -0.12
C ASP A 12 -11.30 11.30 -0.84
N LEU A 13 -11.20 10.52 -1.93
CA LEU A 13 -10.01 10.52 -2.78
C LEU A 13 -9.68 11.93 -3.29
N ALA A 14 -10.70 12.75 -3.55
CA ALA A 14 -10.56 14.14 -4.01
C ALA A 14 -10.54 15.17 -2.88
N LYS A 15 -11.23 14.90 -1.77
CA LYS A 15 -11.43 15.86 -0.66
C LYS A 15 -10.32 15.79 0.38
N VAL A 16 -9.82 14.60 0.69
CA VAL A 16 -8.78 14.40 1.69
C VAL A 16 -7.44 14.76 1.09
N CYS A 17 -6.66 15.58 1.80
CA CYS A 17 -5.28 15.85 1.46
C CYS A 17 -4.36 14.93 2.27
N PHE A 18 -3.38 14.32 1.62
CA PHE A 18 -2.49 13.33 2.22
C PHE A 18 -1.13 13.33 1.52
N VAL A 19 -0.06 13.36 2.30
CA VAL A 19 1.30 13.06 1.84
C VAL A 19 2.00 12.30 2.96
N CYS A 20 2.50 11.10 2.66
CA CYS A 20 3.21 10.28 3.66
C CYS A 20 4.43 11.04 4.23
N ASP A 21 4.55 11.07 5.55
CA ASP A 21 5.68 11.66 6.26
C ASP A 21 6.30 10.60 7.19
N LEU A 22 7.21 9.81 6.61
CA LEU A 22 7.93 8.74 7.33
C LEU A 22 8.79 9.29 8.48
N SER A 23 9.27 10.52 8.37
CA SER A 23 10.07 11.15 9.43
C SER A 23 9.22 11.40 10.68
N ALA A 24 7.95 11.72 10.50
CA ALA A 24 6.99 11.99 11.57
C ALA A 24 6.30 10.73 12.10
N CYS A 25 5.90 9.78 11.22
CA CYS A 25 5.18 8.57 11.63
C CYS A 25 6.08 7.35 11.88
N LYS A 26 7.36 7.43 11.53
CA LYS A 26 8.35 6.34 11.65
C LYS A 26 7.95 5.03 10.96
N GLY A 27 7.03 5.11 9.99
CA GLY A 27 6.50 3.94 9.27
C GLY A 27 5.53 3.09 10.08
N ALA A 28 4.81 3.69 11.03
CA ALA A 28 3.82 3.03 11.89
C ALA A 28 2.85 2.08 11.15
N CYS A 29 2.45 2.39 9.91
CA CYS A 29 1.57 1.51 9.14
C CYS A 29 2.17 0.14 8.77
N CYS A 30 3.49 -0.04 8.87
CA CYS A 30 4.19 -1.31 8.66
C CYS A 30 4.47 -2.08 9.96
N ILE A 31 4.23 -1.46 11.12
CA ILE A 31 4.59 -1.96 12.46
C ILE A 31 3.33 -2.25 13.28
N GLU A 32 2.36 -1.35 13.24
CA GLU A 32 1.17 -1.34 14.11
C GLU A 32 -0.04 -2.05 13.47
N GLY A 33 0.14 -2.71 12.32
CA GLY A 33 -0.92 -3.46 11.66
C GLY A 33 -1.27 -4.74 12.43
N ASP A 34 -2.56 -5.02 12.57
CA ASP A 34 -3.09 -6.25 13.17
C ASP A 34 -3.28 -7.39 12.16
N ALA A 35 -3.20 -7.06 10.87
CA ALA A 35 -3.15 -7.99 9.76
C ALA A 35 -2.00 -7.61 8.82
N GLY A 36 -1.36 -8.62 8.21
CA GLY A 36 -0.41 -8.42 7.14
C GLY A 36 -1.01 -7.65 5.95
N ALA A 37 -0.16 -7.16 5.05
CA ALA A 37 -0.63 -6.48 3.86
C ALA A 37 -1.38 -7.48 2.96
N PRO A 38 -2.62 -7.18 2.50
CA PRO A 38 -3.35 -8.05 1.59
C PRO A 38 -2.57 -8.31 0.30
N LEU A 39 -2.64 -9.54 -0.20
CA LEU A 39 -1.98 -9.99 -1.43
C LEU A 39 -3.00 -10.56 -2.42
N ASP A 40 -2.83 -10.25 -3.70
CA ASP A 40 -3.47 -11.00 -4.78
C ASP A 40 -2.67 -12.29 -5.08
N GLU A 41 -3.30 -13.37 -5.57
CA GLU A 41 -2.61 -14.64 -5.87
C GLU A 41 -1.41 -14.48 -6.83
N SER A 42 -1.53 -13.57 -7.80
CA SER A 42 -0.42 -13.26 -8.71
C SER A 42 0.76 -12.61 -7.98
N GLU A 43 0.50 -11.78 -6.96
CA GLU A 43 1.56 -11.14 -6.18
C GLU A 43 2.32 -12.15 -5.32
N ILE A 44 1.66 -13.23 -4.88
CA ILE A 44 2.34 -14.32 -4.16
C ILE A 44 3.39 -14.96 -5.06
N SER A 45 3.01 -15.38 -6.26
CA SER A 45 3.94 -15.99 -7.22
C SER A 45 5.10 -15.05 -7.58
N GLU A 46 4.81 -13.77 -7.82
CA GLU A 46 5.85 -12.77 -8.11
C GLU A 46 6.79 -12.54 -6.91
N LEU A 47 6.26 -12.59 -5.68
CA LEU A 47 7.03 -12.43 -4.46
C LEU A 47 7.89 -13.66 -4.14
N GLU A 48 7.40 -14.87 -4.41
CA GLU A 48 8.19 -16.11 -4.32
C GLU A 48 9.40 -16.05 -5.27
N ASP A 49 9.18 -15.67 -6.52
CA ASP A 49 10.25 -15.50 -7.52
C ASP A 49 11.25 -14.39 -7.13
N ALA A 50 10.77 -13.35 -6.44
CA ALA A 50 11.59 -12.23 -6.00
C ALA A 50 12.36 -12.50 -4.70
N LEU A 51 12.01 -13.53 -3.94
CA LEU A 51 12.42 -13.67 -2.54
C LEU A 51 13.94 -13.68 -2.35
N ASP A 52 14.68 -14.40 -3.19
CA ASP A 52 16.14 -14.47 -3.10
C ASP A 52 16.82 -13.11 -3.32
N TYR A 53 16.20 -12.21 -4.08
CA TYR A 53 16.67 -10.85 -4.29
C TYR A 53 16.25 -9.90 -3.16
N VAL A 54 15.17 -10.24 -2.45
CA VAL A 54 14.63 -9.46 -1.32
C VAL A 54 15.35 -9.80 -0.02
N LYS A 55 15.68 -11.08 0.22
CA LYS A 55 16.35 -11.57 1.44
C LYS A 55 17.58 -10.74 1.88
N PRO A 56 18.49 -10.30 0.98
CA PRO A 56 19.63 -9.46 1.37
C PRO A 56 19.26 -8.11 1.99
N PHE A 57 18.04 -7.64 1.77
CA PHE A 57 17.51 -6.39 2.32
C PHE A 57 16.65 -6.60 3.57
N MET A 58 16.42 -7.84 3.98
CA MET A 58 15.58 -8.18 5.14
C MET A 58 16.40 -8.24 6.42
N ARG A 59 15.72 -8.04 7.55
CA ARG A 59 16.27 -8.36 8.88
C ARG A 59 16.14 -9.86 9.17
N MET A 60 16.95 -10.36 10.10
CA MET A 60 17.02 -11.79 10.42
C MET A 60 15.65 -12.35 10.84
N GLU A 61 14.93 -11.63 11.71
CA GLU A 61 13.61 -12.04 12.21
C GLU A 61 12.58 -12.16 11.08
N GLY A 62 12.72 -11.32 10.04
CA GLY A 62 11.88 -11.38 8.84
C GLY A 62 12.21 -12.56 7.96
N ILE A 63 13.49 -12.87 7.80
CA ILE A 63 13.93 -14.07 7.07
C ILE A 63 13.41 -15.33 7.78
N GLU A 64 13.57 -15.41 9.10
CA GLU A 64 13.06 -16.53 9.90
C GLU A 64 11.54 -16.70 9.78
N ALA A 65 10.79 -15.60 9.80
CA ALA A 65 9.34 -15.63 9.62
C ALA A 65 8.95 -16.15 8.22
N VAL A 66 9.60 -15.66 7.16
CA VAL A 66 9.32 -16.10 5.79
C VAL A 66 9.77 -17.54 5.54
N GLU A 67 10.86 -17.99 6.13
CA GLU A 67 11.31 -19.38 6.00
C GLU A 67 10.38 -20.37 6.72
N LYS A 68 9.71 -19.92 7.78
CA LYS A 68 8.74 -20.73 8.53
C LYS A 68 7.35 -20.75 7.89
N LEU A 69 6.87 -19.59 7.44
CA LEU A 69 5.48 -19.40 7.00
C LEU A 69 5.32 -19.36 5.48
N GLY A 70 6.39 -19.09 4.74
CA GLY A 70 6.33 -18.73 3.32
C GLY A 70 6.23 -17.22 3.13
N VAL A 71 5.99 -16.77 1.89
CA VAL A 71 5.88 -15.33 1.57
C VAL A 71 4.49 -14.74 1.86
N PHE A 72 3.53 -15.58 2.25
CA PHE A 72 2.17 -15.20 2.60
C PHE A 72 1.66 -16.02 3.80
N ASP A 73 0.60 -15.52 4.43
CA ASP A 73 -0.20 -16.18 5.46
C ASP A 73 -1.69 -15.84 5.21
N TYR A 74 -2.58 -16.30 6.08
CA TYR A 74 -4.02 -16.02 6.02
C TYR A 74 -4.46 -15.12 7.18
N ASP A 75 -5.30 -14.12 6.88
CA ASP A 75 -6.00 -13.35 7.91
C ASP A 75 -7.15 -14.16 8.55
N VAL A 76 -7.83 -13.58 9.53
CA VAL A 76 -8.97 -14.21 10.23
C VAL A 76 -10.17 -14.50 9.33
N HIS A 77 -10.20 -13.93 8.12
CA HIS A 77 -11.22 -14.11 7.11
C HIS A 77 -10.78 -15.07 5.99
N GLY A 78 -9.56 -15.59 6.04
CA GLY A 78 -9.00 -16.49 5.03
C GLY A 78 -8.47 -15.78 3.79
N HIS A 79 -8.21 -14.46 3.85
CA HIS A 79 -7.56 -13.74 2.76
C HIS A 79 -6.04 -13.84 2.86
N TYR A 80 -5.37 -13.86 1.71
CA TYR A 80 -3.92 -13.84 1.64
C TYR A 80 -3.37 -12.51 2.14
N VAL A 81 -2.41 -12.58 3.04
CA VAL A 81 -1.70 -11.43 3.61
C VAL A 81 -0.21 -11.71 3.71
N THR A 82 0.64 -10.69 3.79
CA THR A 82 2.07 -10.88 4.09
C THR A 82 2.23 -11.45 5.52
N PRO A 83 3.20 -12.33 5.77
CA PRO A 83 3.42 -12.87 7.10
C PRO A 83 3.86 -11.79 8.10
N LEU A 84 3.50 -12.00 9.36
CA LEU A 84 3.86 -11.12 10.48
C LEU A 84 4.89 -11.80 11.40
N ILE A 85 5.82 -11.02 11.91
CA ILE A 85 6.73 -11.40 12.98
C ILE A 85 5.99 -11.23 14.29
N ASN A 86 5.82 -12.35 15.01
CA ASN A 86 5.12 -12.41 16.30
C ASN A 86 3.72 -11.78 16.30
N GLY A 87 3.03 -11.78 15.15
CA GLY A 87 1.67 -11.25 15.02
C GLY A 87 1.57 -9.72 15.03
N ALA A 88 2.67 -8.99 14.82
CA ALA A 88 2.66 -7.53 14.78
C ALA A 88 3.37 -6.98 13.53
N GLU A 89 4.69 -7.08 13.46
CA GLU A 89 5.47 -6.40 12.44
C GLU A 89 5.46 -7.18 11.12
N CYS A 90 5.31 -6.52 9.97
CA CYS A 90 5.42 -7.22 8.68
C CYS A 90 6.79 -7.91 8.54
N ALA A 91 6.85 -9.14 8.05
CA ALA A 91 8.11 -9.87 7.88
C ALA A 91 9.10 -9.17 6.94
N PHE A 92 8.60 -8.33 6.02
CA PHE A 92 9.41 -7.55 5.09
C PHE A 92 9.76 -6.15 5.60
N VAL A 93 9.41 -5.80 6.84
CA VAL A 93 9.80 -4.51 7.42
C VAL A 93 11.29 -4.49 7.73
N VAL A 94 11.91 -3.34 7.49
CA VAL A 94 13.29 -3.04 7.89
C VAL A 94 13.39 -1.63 8.40
N PHE A 95 14.36 -1.38 9.26
CA PHE A 95 14.59 -0.07 9.85
C PHE A 95 15.87 0.53 9.28
N ASP A 96 15.89 1.86 9.12
CA ASP A 96 17.13 2.59 8.90
C ASP A 96 17.81 2.96 10.22
N ASP A 97 18.96 3.64 10.14
CA ASP A 97 19.75 4.05 11.30
C ASP A 97 19.00 5.02 12.23
N GLU A 98 17.95 5.69 11.74
CA GLU A 98 17.08 6.59 12.52
C GLU A 98 15.82 5.89 13.06
N GLY A 99 15.73 4.56 12.89
CA GLY A 99 14.60 3.75 13.33
C GLY A 99 13.33 3.94 12.50
N ILE A 100 13.42 4.48 11.28
CA ILE A 100 12.27 4.63 10.38
C ILE A 100 12.02 3.30 9.67
N ALA A 101 10.79 2.79 9.77
CA ALA A 101 10.41 1.59 9.04
C ALA A 101 10.29 1.84 7.53
N GLY A 102 10.85 0.91 6.76
CA GLY A 102 10.73 0.76 5.32
C GLY A 102 10.45 -0.70 4.95
N CYS A 103 10.42 -0.98 3.64
CA CYS A 103 10.07 -2.29 3.12
C CYS A 103 11.25 -2.90 2.34
N ALA A 104 11.69 -4.10 2.70
CA ALA A 104 12.76 -4.83 2.03
C ALA A 104 12.42 -5.09 0.55
N ILE A 105 11.15 -5.38 0.23
CA ILE A 105 10.68 -5.59 -1.14
C ILE A 105 10.87 -4.31 -1.97
N GLU A 106 10.46 -3.16 -1.42
CA GLU A 106 10.63 -1.87 -2.10
C GLU A 106 12.11 -1.55 -2.30
N LYS A 107 12.95 -1.75 -1.27
CA LYS A 107 14.40 -1.53 -1.38
C LYS A 107 15.04 -2.41 -2.46
N ALA A 108 14.66 -3.67 -2.56
CA ALA A 108 15.16 -4.57 -3.61
C ALA A 108 14.74 -4.12 -5.02
N TRP A 109 13.52 -3.61 -5.17
CA TRP A 109 13.02 -3.05 -6.42
C TRP A 109 13.73 -1.73 -6.79
N GLU A 110 13.89 -0.80 -5.84
CA GLU A 110 14.61 0.46 -6.02
C GLU A 110 16.08 0.24 -6.40
N ALA A 111 16.70 -0.83 -5.86
CA ALA A 111 18.06 -1.25 -6.20
C ALA A 111 18.16 -2.00 -7.55
N GLY A 112 17.05 -2.20 -8.26
CA GLY A 112 16.98 -2.95 -9.52
C GLY A 112 17.29 -4.44 -9.38
N LYS A 113 17.21 -4.99 -8.16
CA LYS A 113 17.47 -6.42 -7.87
C LYS A 113 16.23 -7.27 -8.07
N SER A 114 15.05 -6.70 -7.84
CA SER A 114 13.76 -7.37 -8.05
C SER A 114 12.92 -6.61 -9.09
N LYS A 115 12.15 -7.35 -9.88
CA LYS A 115 11.08 -6.77 -10.73
C LYS A 115 9.79 -6.56 -9.96
N PHE A 116 9.57 -7.32 -8.89
CA PHE A 116 8.42 -7.16 -8.01
C PHE A 116 8.61 -5.95 -7.11
N ARG A 117 7.76 -4.95 -7.30
CA ARG A 117 7.59 -3.83 -6.38
C ARG A 117 6.66 -4.25 -5.24
N LYS A 118 6.75 -3.62 -4.07
CA LYS A 118 5.92 -3.93 -2.89
C LYS A 118 4.44 -4.17 -3.22
N PRO A 119 3.70 -4.93 -2.40
CA PRO A 119 2.30 -5.26 -2.66
C PRO A 119 1.46 -4.04 -3.06
N VAL A 120 0.57 -4.21 -4.01
CA VAL A 120 -0.31 -3.14 -4.49
C VAL A 120 -1.12 -2.55 -3.34
N SER A 121 -1.56 -3.39 -2.40
CA SER A 121 -2.25 -2.97 -1.17
C SER A 121 -1.42 -2.03 -0.29
N CYS A 122 -0.10 -2.26 -0.17
CA CYS A 122 0.83 -1.36 0.51
C CYS A 122 1.04 -0.07 -0.30
N HIS A 123 1.24 -0.19 -1.62
CA HIS A 123 1.53 0.95 -2.48
C HIS A 123 0.33 1.90 -2.63
N LEU A 124 -0.89 1.38 -2.52
CA LEU A 124 -2.12 2.18 -2.55
C LEU A 124 -2.44 2.85 -1.21
N TYR A 125 -1.77 2.51 -0.10
CA TYR A 125 -2.10 3.08 1.19
C TYR A 125 -1.92 4.62 1.18
N PRO A 126 -2.92 5.43 1.59
CA PRO A 126 -4.02 5.12 2.50
C PRO A 126 -5.33 4.64 1.85
N VAL A 127 -5.35 4.28 0.57
CA VAL A 127 -6.52 3.69 -0.09
C VAL A 127 -6.58 2.17 0.13
N ARG A 128 -7.78 1.66 0.33
CA ARG A 128 -8.12 0.24 0.39
C ARG A 128 -9.17 -0.08 -0.67
N ILE A 129 -9.02 -1.24 -1.28
CA ILE A 129 -9.94 -1.77 -2.28
C ILE A 129 -10.73 -2.90 -1.63
N SER A 130 -12.05 -2.82 -1.75
CA SER A 130 -12.95 -3.94 -1.43
C SER A 130 -13.51 -4.47 -2.73
N VAL A 131 -13.22 -5.73 -3.05
CA VAL A 131 -13.65 -6.38 -4.29
C VAL A 131 -15.04 -6.98 -4.08
N TYR A 132 -15.98 -6.64 -4.95
CA TYR A 132 -17.33 -7.19 -4.99
C TYR A 132 -17.59 -7.86 -6.34
N GLU A 133 -18.68 -8.64 -6.42
CA GLU A 133 -19.11 -9.20 -7.70
C GLU A 133 -19.43 -8.07 -8.70
N GLY A 134 -18.56 -7.90 -9.69
CA GLY A 134 -18.72 -6.95 -10.78
C GLY A 134 -18.17 -5.54 -10.54
N PHE A 135 -17.67 -5.20 -9.34
CA PHE A 135 -17.04 -3.90 -9.11
C PHE A 135 -16.06 -3.84 -7.93
N ASP A 136 -15.13 -2.89 -7.98
CA ASP A 136 -14.22 -2.56 -6.89
C ASP A 136 -14.67 -1.29 -6.17
N ALA A 137 -14.78 -1.32 -4.84
CA ALA A 137 -14.97 -0.12 -4.03
C ALA A 137 -13.61 0.42 -3.57
N VAL A 138 -13.29 1.65 -4.00
CA VAL A 138 -12.01 2.31 -3.75
C VAL A 138 -12.20 3.38 -2.69
N ASN A 139 -11.73 3.11 -1.47
CA ASN A 139 -12.01 3.91 -0.30
C ASN A 139 -10.74 4.42 0.38
N TYR A 140 -10.77 5.67 0.83
CA TYR A 140 -9.77 6.18 1.76
C TYR A 140 -9.95 5.49 3.12
N HIS A 141 -8.89 4.87 3.63
CA HIS A 141 -8.87 4.24 4.93
C HIS A 141 -8.39 5.23 6.00
N GLN A 142 -9.29 5.60 6.91
CA GLN A 142 -8.97 6.48 8.01
C GLN A 142 -8.35 5.71 9.17
N TRP A 143 -7.05 5.89 9.40
CA TRP A 143 -6.33 5.29 10.52
C TRP A 143 -5.56 6.38 11.28
N HIS A 144 -5.58 6.33 12.62
CA HIS A 144 -5.02 7.38 13.47
C HIS A 144 -3.51 7.58 13.29
N VAL A 145 -2.77 6.53 12.92
CA VAL A 145 -1.32 6.59 12.62
C VAL A 145 -1.00 7.50 11.44
N CYS A 146 -1.98 7.78 10.57
CA CYS A 146 -1.83 8.67 9.41
C CYS A 146 -2.02 10.15 9.73
N LYS A 147 -2.26 10.54 10.99
CA LYS A 147 -2.46 11.93 11.36
C LYS A 147 -1.33 12.87 10.89
N PRO A 148 -0.03 12.54 11.03
CA PRO A 148 1.05 13.39 10.51
C PRO A 148 0.97 13.57 8.99
N ALA A 149 0.63 12.51 8.25
CA ALA A 149 0.52 12.54 6.80
C ALA A 149 -0.67 13.39 6.31
N LEU A 150 -1.77 13.42 7.08
CA LEU A 150 -2.91 14.31 6.82
C LEU A 150 -2.54 15.78 7.04
N GLU A 151 -1.88 16.10 8.15
CA GLU A 151 -1.43 17.47 8.45
C GLU A 151 -0.44 17.96 7.38
N TYR A 152 0.48 17.11 6.95
CA TYR A 152 1.45 17.45 5.90
C TYR A 152 0.77 17.60 4.54
N GLY A 153 -0.11 16.68 4.17
CA GLY A 153 -0.89 16.76 2.93
C GLY A 153 -1.74 18.02 2.85
N GLN A 154 -2.38 18.44 3.95
CA GLN A 154 -3.15 19.69 4.01
C GLN A 154 -2.27 20.92 3.81
N LYS A 155 -1.07 20.97 4.41
CA LYS A 155 -0.11 22.06 4.21
C LYS A 155 0.31 22.18 2.74
N LEU A 156 0.56 21.05 2.08
CA LEU A 156 0.94 20.99 0.67
C LEU A 156 -0.25 21.10 -0.30
N LYS A 157 -1.48 20.97 0.20
CA LYS A 157 -2.73 20.93 -0.57
C LYS A 157 -2.73 19.83 -1.64
N VAL A 158 -2.19 18.65 -1.30
CA VAL A 158 -2.11 17.50 -2.21
C VAL A 158 -3.24 16.51 -1.88
N PRO A 159 -4.24 16.35 -2.76
CA PRO A 159 -5.30 15.36 -2.58
C PRO A 159 -4.78 13.91 -2.65
N VAL A 160 -5.47 12.99 -2.00
CA VAL A 160 -5.12 11.55 -1.96
C VAL A 160 -4.93 10.97 -3.37
N TYR A 161 -5.84 11.23 -4.31
CA TYR A 161 -5.71 10.70 -5.67
C TYR A 161 -4.45 11.19 -6.40
N VAL A 162 -3.98 12.40 -6.08
CA VAL A 162 -2.74 12.96 -6.66
C VAL A 162 -1.51 12.32 -6.04
N PHE A 163 -1.50 12.15 -4.71
CA PHE A 163 -0.43 11.45 -4.01
C PHE A 163 -0.28 10.00 -4.50
N LEU A 164 -1.41 9.32 -4.73
CA LEU A 164 -1.46 7.94 -5.18
C LEU A 164 -1.43 7.78 -6.71
N LYS A 165 -1.00 8.79 -7.47
CA LYS A 165 -0.98 8.74 -8.94
C LYS A 165 -0.35 7.44 -9.45
N ASP A 166 0.89 7.15 -9.03
CA ASP A 166 1.65 6.00 -9.54
C ASP A 166 1.03 4.66 -9.10
N SER A 167 0.48 4.58 -7.89
CA SER A 167 -0.13 3.35 -7.38
C SER A 167 -1.51 3.08 -7.99
N LEU A 168 -2.31 4.12 -8.22
CA LEU A 168 -3.58 4.03 -8.95
C LEU A 168 -3.36 3.65 -10.41
N ILE A 169 -2.38 4.25 -11.08
CA ILE A 169 -2.01 3.88 -12.46
C ILE A 169 -1.52 2.42 -12.49
N ARG A 170 -0.72 1.98 -11.51
CA ARG A 170 -0.28 0.57 -11.44
C ARG A 170 -1.47 -0.40 -11.34
N LYS A 171 -2.51 -0.09 -10.56
CA LYS A 171 -3.65 -1.01 -10.37
C LYS A 171 -4.70 -0.93 -11.48
N TYR A 172 -5.04 0.27 -11.95
CA TYR A 172 -6.17 0.47 -12.88
C TYR A 172 -5.76 1.00 -14.26
N GLY A 173 -4.50 1.39 -14.46
CA GLY A 173 -3.99 1.91 -15.72
C GLY A 173 -4.13 3.43 -15.87
N GLU A 174 -3.35 3.97 -16.83
CA GLU A 174 -3.28 5.41 -17.11
C GLU A 174 -4.63 5.98 -17.56
N ALA A 175 -5.35 5.26 -18.44
CA ALA A 175 -6.64 5.72 -18.96
C ALA A 175 -7.67 5.90 -17.84
N TRP A 176 -7.74 4.96 -16.91
CA TRP A 176 -8.61 5.02 -15.74
C TRP A 176 -8.25 6.22 -14.85
N TYR A 177 -6.96 6.43 -14.57
CA TYR A 177 -6.50 7.56 -13.75
C TYR A 177 -6.86 8.92 -14.37
N GLN A 178 -6.75 9.04 -15.70
CA GLN A 178 -7.16 10.23 -16.43
C GLN A 178 -8.67 10.48 -16.35
N GLN A 179 -9.49 9.44 -16.45
CA GLN A 179 -10.94 9.55 -16.23
C GLN A 179 -11.27 10.00 -14.80
N LEU A 180 -10.57 9.47 -13.79
CA LEU A 180 -10.73 9.91 -12.40
C LEU A 180 -10.44 11.40 -12.24
N CYS A 181 -9.32 11.87 -12.81
CA CYS A 181 -8.98 13.28 -12.79
C CYS A 181 -10.07 14.14 -13.46
N ALA A 182 -10.55 13.73 -14.64
CA ALA A 182 -11.58 14.45 -15.37
C ALA A 182 -12.90 14.56 -14.59
N GLU A 183 -13.34 13.46 -13.96
CA GLU A 183 -14.56 13.45 -13.15
C GLU A 183 -14.45 14.30 -11.88
N ILE A 184 -13.29 14.28 -11.21
CA ILE A 184 -13.01 15.14 -10.06
C ILE A 184 -13.07 16.62 -10.47
N GLU A 185 -12.40 16.99 -11.57
CA GLU A 185 -12.39 18.37 -12.06
C GLU A 185 -13.77 18.84 -12.52
N ARG A 186 -14.57 17.95 -13.15
CA ARG A 186 -15.95 18.24 -13.53
C ARG A 186 -16.82 18.54 -12.30
N LYS A 187 -16.65 17.79 -11.21
CA LYS A 187 -17.37 18.01 -9.95
C LYS A 187 -16.99 19.31 -9.25
N LYS A 188 -15.73 19.76 -9.34
CA LYS A 188 -15.28 21.05 -8.76
C LYS A 188 -15.91 22.27 -9.43
N LYS A 189 -16.32 22.15 -10.69
CA LYS A 189 -16.93 23.23 -11.49
C LYS A 189 -18.46 23.36 -11.31
N ARG A 190 -19.07 22.45 -10.55
CA ARG A 190 -20.50 22.44 -10.22
C ARG A 190 -20.71 23.03 -8.84
#